data_AF-B9Y3J9-F1
#
_entry.id   AF-B9Y3J9-F1
#
_cell.length_a   1.000
_cell.length_b   1.000
_cell.length_c   1.000
_cell.angle_alpha   90.00
_cell.angle_beta   90.00
_cell.angle_gamma   90.00
#
_symmetry.space_group_name_H-M   'P 1'
#
loop_
_entity.id
_entity.type
_entity.pdbx_description
1 polymer ?
#
loop_
_entity_poly.entity_id
_entity_poly.type
_entity_poly.pdbx_seq_one_letter_code
_entity_poly.pdbx_strand_id
1 'polypeptide(L)'
;LERGKDQGLMLKTVKVTLKSVKRGMRAAEIADMLEEKVACIQTILKIKEEHPDYTEEQIAMKMIHDSGCPISRCSADSFKERICS
;
A
#
# COMPACT_ATOMS: atom_id res chain seq x y z
N LEU A 1 -18.77 -10.23 2.44
CA LEU A 1 -17.74 -11.20 2.03
C LEU A 1 -16.70 -10.59 1.07
N GLU A 2 -16.58 -9.26 0.98
CA GLU A 2 -15.75 -8.60 -0.06
C GLU A 2 -14.39 -8.10 0.44
N ARG A 3 -14.27 -7.76 1.73
CA ARG A 3 -13.01 -7.25 2.32
C ARG A 3 -11.80 -8.16 2.10
N GLY A 4 -11.99 -9.48 2.12
CA GLY A 4 -10.89 -10.43 1.92
C GLY A 4 -10.35 -10.46 0.48
N LYS A 5 -11.20 -10.18 -0.51
CA LYS A 5 -10.80 -10.14 -1.92
C LYS A 5 -9.99 -8.87 -2.21
N ASP A 6 -10.47 -7.73 -1.72
CA ASP A 6 -9.82 -6.43 -1.93
C ASP A 6 -8.46 -6.37 -1.22
N GLN A 7 -8.37 -6.93 -0.01
CA GLN A 7 -7.10 -7.04 0.71
C GLN A 7 -6.10 -7.95 0.00
N GLY A 8 -6.55 -9.10 -0.52
CA GLY A 8 -5.70 -10.03 -1.25
C GLY A 8 -5.16 -9.43 -2.55
N LEU A 9 -6.01 -8.70 -3.29
CA LEU A 9 -5.62 -8.02 -4.52
C LEU A 9 -4.61 -6.90 -4.23
N MET A 10 -4.90 -6.04 -3.26
CA MET A 10 -4.00 -4.94 -2.89
C MET A 10 -2.64 -5.45 -2.40
N LEU A 11 -2.63 -6.50 -1.58
CA LEU A 11 -1.39 -7.11 -1.10
C LEU A 11 -0.54 -7.65 -2.25
N LYS A 12 -1.18 -8.27 -3.26
CA LYS A 12 -0.49 -8.72 -4.47
C LYS A 12 0.11 -7.54 -5.24
N THR A 13 -0.65 -6.47 -5.43
CA THR A 13 -0.19 -5.24 -6.11
C THR A 13 1.01 -4.62 -5.40
N VAL A 14 0.99 -4.52 -4.07
CA VAL A 14 2.13 -4.02 -3.26
C VAL A 14 3.37 -4.91 -3.44
N LYS A 15 3.20 -6.23 -3.28
CA LYS A 15 4.29 -7.21 -3.43
C LYS A 15 4.98 -7.12 -4.79
N VAL A 16 4.19 -7.12 -5.86
CA VAL A 16 4.73 -7.04 -7.22
C VAL A 16 5.41 -5.69 -7.45
N THR A 17 4.80 -4.59 -7.01
CA THR A 17 5.38 -3.24 -7.13
C THR A 17 6.76 -3.15 -6.48
N LEU A 18 6.89 -3.51 -5.20
CA LEU A 18 8.17 -3.40 -4.49
C LEU A 18 9.24 -4.33 -5.07
N LYS A 19 8.85 -5.53 -5.52
CA LYS A 19 9.77 -6.47 -6.18
C LYS A 19 10.24 -5.94 -7.54
N SER A 20 9.36 -5.32 -8.32
CA SER A 20 9.67 -4.78 -9.64
C SER A 20 10.55 -3.53 -9.57
N VAL A 21 10.31 -2.65 -8.60
CA VAL A 21 11.20 -1.49 -8.37
C VAL A 21 12.60 -1.94 -7.96
N LYS A 22 12.73 -2.98 -7.11
CA LYS A 22 14.04 -3.58 -6.79
C LYS A 22 14.79 -4.12 -8.02
N ARG A 23 14.08 -4.40 -9.12
CA ARG A 23 14.64 -4.84 -10.40
C ARG A 23 14.93 -3.67 -11.36
N GLY A 24 14.71 -2.43 -10.94
CA GLY A 24 14.95 -1.23 -11.75
C GLY A 24 13.78 -0.82 -12.66
N MET A 25 12.60 -1.42 -12.52
CA MET A 25 11.43 -1.03 -13.31
C MET A 25 10.86 0.31 -12.84
N ARG A 26 10.37 1.11 -13.78
CA ARG A 26 9.73 2.41 -13.50
C ARG A 26 8.26 2.23 -13.14
N ALA A 27 7.70 3.19 -12.40
CA ALA A 27 6.30 3.14 -11.96
C ALA A 27 5.30 2.98 -13.12
N ALA A 28 5.56 3.61 -14.27
CA ALA A 28 4.72 3.49 -15.46
C ALA A 28 4.71 2.08 -16.05
N GLU A 29 5.87 1.39 -16.07
CA GLU A 29 6.00 0.03 -16.59
C GLU A 29 5.32 -0.99 -15.66
N ILE A 30 5.42 -0.75 -14.36
CA ILE A 30 4.75 -1.58 -13.35
C ILE A 30 3.23 -1.40 -13.43
N ALA A 31 2.77 -0.16 -13.60
CA ALA A 31 1.35 0.17 -13.74
C ALA A 31 0.73 -0.53 -14.96
N ASP A 32 1.42 -0.48 -16.10
CA ASP A 32 1.02 -1.17 -17.33
C ASP A 32 0.94 -2.70 -17.12
N MET A 33 1.97 -3.30 -16.54
CA MET A 33 2.01 -4.74 -16.24
C MET A 33 0.91 -5.20 -15.28
N LEU A 34 0.50 -4.34 -14.34
CA LEU A 34 -0.53 -4.64 -13.35
C LEU A 34 -1.93 -4.22 -13.79
N GLU A 35 -2.08 -3.59 -14.96
CA GLU A 35 -3.32 -2.94 -15.41
C GLU A 35 -3.86 -1.94 -14.37
N GLU A 36 -2.96 -1.27 -13.66
CA GLU A 36 -3.25 -0.35 -12.57
C GLU A 36 -2.91 1.10 -12.94
N LYS A 37 -3.45 2.06 -12.19
CA LYS A 37 -3.10 3.47 -12.39
C LYS A 37 -1.67 3.74 -11.92
N VAL A 38 -0.91 4.54 -12.67
CA VAL A 38 0.43 5.01 -12.25
C VAL A 38 0.40 5.66 -10.86
N ALA A 39 -0.66 6.42 -10.56
CA ALA A 39 -0.86 7.02 -9.25
C ALA A 39 -0.95 5.97 -8.11
N CYS A 40 -1.53 4.80 -8.36
CA CYS A 40 -1.60 3.70 -7.39
C CYS A 40 -0.18 3.23 -7.04
N ILE A 41 0.64 2.99 -8.07
CA ILE A 41 2.04 2.57 -7.91
C ILE A 41 2.85 3.64 -7.17
N GLN A 42 2.69 4.91 -7.54
CA GLN A 42 3.36 6.03 -6.87
C GLN A 42 2.98 6.14 -5.39
N THR A 43 1.71 5.93 -5.04
CA THR A 43 1.27 5.93 -3.64
C THR A 43 1.92 4.80 -2.84
N ILE A 44 2.00 3.58 -3.41
CA ILE A 44 2.69 2.45 -2.76
C ILE A 44 4.16 2.80 -2.47
N LEU A 45 4.85 3.40 -3.45
CA LEU A 45 6.25 3.79 -3.29
C LEU A 45 6.42 4.92 -2.28
N LYS A 46 5.52 5.91 -2.29
CA LYS A 46 5.51 7.00 -1.33
C LYS A 46 5.31 6.49 0.10
N ILE A 47 4.37 5.57 0.32
CA ILE A 47 4.17 4.96 1.64
C ILE A 47 5.44 4.21 2.08
N LYS A 48 6.10 3.49 1.16
CA LYS A 48 7.34 2.77 1.48
C LYS A 48 8.51 3.72 1.78
N GLU A 49 8.56 4.87 1.11
CA GLU A 49 9.56 5.91 1.35
C GLU A 49 9.34 6.59 2.71
N GLU A 50 8.10 6.94 3.03
CA GLU A 50 7.72 7.53 4.33
C GLU A 50 7.87 6.55 5.49
N HIS A 51 7.65 5.26 5.25
CA HIS A 51 7.70 4.18 6.23
C HIS A 51 8.52 2.99 5.70
N PRO A 52 9.87 3.08 5.70
CA PRO A 52 10.74 2.04 5.16
C PRO A 52 10.70 0.73 5.97
N ASP A 53 10.21 0.76 7.20
CA ASP A 53 10.00 -0.39 8.08
C ASP A 53 8.66 -1.10 7.84
N TYR A 54 7.70 -0.47 7.16
CA TYR A 54 6.41 -1.09 6.90
C TYR A 54 6.53 -2.35 6.07
N THR A 55 5.78 -3.36 6.50
CA THR A 55 5.56 -4.59 5.74
C THR A 55 4.61 -4.35 4.57
N GLU A 56 4.61 -5.27 3.61
CA GLU A 56 3.73 -5.20 2.44
C GLU A 56 2.25 -5.20 2.85
N GLU A 57 1.91 -5.95 3.90
CA GLU A 57 0.57 -5.98 4.50
C GLU A 57 0.18 -4.64 5.12
N GLN A 58 1.10 -3.96 5.83
CA GLN A 58 0.84 -2.65 6.41
C GLN A 58 0.62 -1.58 5.33
N ILE A 59 1.39 -1.63 4.24
CA ILE A 59 1.21 -0.75 3.09
C ILE A 59 -0.14 -1.01 2.42
N ALA A 60 -0.51 -2.28 2.19
CA ALA A 60 -1.79 -2.64 1.60
C ALA A 60 -2.98 -2.19 2.47
N MET A 61 -2.88 -2.34 3.80
CA MET A 61 -3.91 -1.84 4.72
C MET A 61 -4.03 -0.31 4.67
N LYS A 62 -2.90 0.42 4.63
CA LYS A 62 -2.90 1.88 4.50
C LYS A 62 -3.53 2.34 3.19
N MET A 63 -3.25 1.65 2.07
CA MET A 63 -3.90 1.91 0.77
C MET A 63 -5.42 1.72 0.82
N ILE A 64 -5.92 0.66 1.47
CA ILE A 64 -7.36 0.37 1.59
C ILE A 64 -8.06 1.41 2.49
N HIS A 65 -7.37 1.87 3.53
CA HIS A 65 -7.91 2.85 4.47
C HIS A 65 -7.92 4.28 3.88
N ASP A 66 -6.85 4.68 3.19
CA ASP A 66 -6.69 6.04 2.63
C ASP A 66 -7.46 6.24 1.31
N SER A 67 -7.86 5.15 0.63
CA SER A 67 -8.64 5.19 -0.62
C SER A 67 -10.13 5.51 -0.44
N GLY A 68 -10.59 5.85 0.77
CA GLY A 68 -11.88 6.51 0.96
C GLY A 68 -13.12 5.64 0.75
N CYS A 69 -13.07 4.35 1.10
CA CYS A 69 -14.29 3.61 1.42
C CYS A 69 -14.56 3.73 2.93
N PRO A 70 -15.58 4.48 3.38
CA PRO A 70 -15.80 4.75 4.79
C PRO A 70 -16.51 3.55 5.44
N ILE A 71 -15.81 2.42 5.60
CA ILE A 71 -16.31 1.37 6.48
C ILE A 71 -15.66 1.56 7.84
N SER A 72 -16.35 2.35 8.65
CA SER A 72 -16.13 2.68 10.06
C SER A 72 -15.01 3.67 10.35
N ARG A 73 -15.40 4.92 10.67
CA ARG A 73 -14.72 5.79 11.63
C ARG A 73 -14.70 5.14 13.02
N CYS A 74 -13.99 4.02 13.18
CA CYS A 74 -13.65 3.51 14.50
C CYS A 74 -12.13 3.67 14.67
N SER A 75 -11.79 4.61 15.56
CA SER A 75 -10.47 5.04 16.03
C SER A 75 -9.50 5.61 15.00
N ALA A 76 -9.61 6.93 14.78
CA ALA A 76 -8.53 7.77 14.28
C ALA A 76 -7.42 8.03 15.34
N ASP A 77 -7.29 7.17 16.35
CA ASP A 77 -6.31 7.31 17.44
C ASP A 77 -5.63 5.96 17.69
N SER A 78 -4.59 5.63 16.92
CA SER A 78 -3.42 4.90 17.42
C SER A 78 -2.39 4.69 16.29
N PHE A 79 -1.76 5.77 15.85
CA PHE A 79 -0.42 5.66 15.28
C PHE A 79 0.43 6.84 15.78
N LYS A 80 0.45 6.99 17.11
CA LYS A 80 1.45 7.79 17.81
C LYS A 80 2.16 6.92 18.84
N GLU A 81 3.48 6.91 18.68
CA GLU A 81 4.52 6.74 19.69
C GLU A 81 4.60 5.40 20.43
N ARG A 82 5.56 4.56 19.99
CA ARG A 82 6.49 3.95 20.93
C ARG A 82 7.83 3.56 20.28
N ILE A 83 8.68 4.55 20.09
CA ILE A 83 10.14 4.37 20.19
C ILE A 83 10.62 5.45 21.16
N CYS A 84 11.51 5.04 22.08
CA CYS A 84 12.09 5.77 23.22
C CYS A 84 11.34 5.63 24.56
N SER A 85 11.67 4.56 25.29
CA SER A 85 12.14 4.66 26.68
C SER A 85 13.20 3.60 26.91
#